data_AF-A0A562S4V6-F1
#
_entry.id   AF-A0A562S4V6-F1
#
_cell.length_a   1.000
_cell.length_b   1.000
_cell.length_c   1.000
_cell.angle_alpha   90.00
_cell.angle_beta   90.00
_cell.angle_gamma   90.00
#
_symmetry.space_group_name_H-M   'P 1'
#
loop_
_entity.id
_entity.type
_entity.pdbx_description
1 polymer ?
#
loop_
_entity_poly.entity_id
_entity_poly.type
_entity_poly.pdbx_seq_one_letter_code
_entity_poly.pdbx_strand_id
1 'polypeptide(L)'
;MGPGSRFACPGRRRRLTRAGCHVPASILQNPWRLLLAINAAIIAGVFVHKIQLPPYVPYIHLLVDYHLGFIKRALIGAIVALFTDQVPVWLVFALGGATWLVTLGLYARLFQRTFGFTAKTLPLFVFTAGSPFFLKNFMHTLGHFDVYGCALAIVLLLMPAGSLLFVAVAALFSIVLVLIHHIHLLMYVPTIITIVVIRHYLTYGSSRGNVAFGVIALALVSALFFAAQFLGTMPIPEADFVAYLKTRMADPSRTDLLQFACIWYQPLAKEISDTWGRLPHNILGLPVFALLIWLHTPLWRFFASLIGALASETHRRLVIAALIGVSLAYLVMFAMVFDYSRWISNWAVCMVLILHAVKMLPAKQEAPMIPIEDRKTNIFGLVITLIPRVGIVRPF
;
A
#
# COMPACT_ATOMS: atom_id res chain seq x y z
N MET A 1 39.17 -83.25 11.18
CA MET A 1 40.11 -83.22 10.02
C MET A 1 39.39 -82.50 8.88
N GLY A 2 40.07 -81.55 8.21
CA GLY A 2 39.52 -80.50 7.33
C GLY A 2 38.87 -80.98 6.01
N PRO A 3 38.60 -80.11 4.99
CA PRO A 3 39.39 -78.92 4.60
C PRO A 3 38.61 -77.69 4.04
N GLY A 4 39.36 -76.60 3.77
CA GLY A 4 39.10 -75.58 2.70
C GLY A 4 38.29 -74.35 3.13
N SER A 5 38.56 -73.11 2.71
CA SER A 5 39.54 -72.55 1.78
C SER A 5 39.56 -71.00 1.91
N ARG A 6 40.77 -70.43 1.80
CA ARG A 6 41.23 -69.10 1.34
C ARG A 6 40.22 -67.93 1.26
N PHE A 7 40.59 -66.75 1.77
CA PHE A 7 40.59 -65.50 0.98
C PHE A 7 41.57 -64.45 1.53
N ALA A 8 42.23 -63.76 0.60
CA ALA A 8 43.33 -62.82 0.78
C ALA A 8 42.87 -61.40 1.16
N CYS A 9 43.67 -60.72 1.99
CA CYS A 9 43.76 -59.25 2.04
C CYS A 9 44.97 -58.83 1.18
N PRO A 10 44.88 -57.76 0.37
CA PRO A 10 45.30 -56.46 0.92
C PRO A 10 44.63 -55.22 0.29
N GLY A 11 44.83 -54.05 0.90
CA GLY A 11 44.88 -52.80 0.12
C GLY A 11 44.07 -51.62 0.63
N ARG A 12 44.37 -51.14 1.83
CA ARG A 12 43.93 -49.83 2.33
C ARG A 12 44.71 -48.73 1.58
N ARG A 13 44.07 -48.02 0.63
CA ARG A 13 44.56 -46.72 0.13
C ARG A 13 43.49 -45.65 0.26
N ARG A 14 43.90 -44.56 0.92
CA ARG A 14 43.18 -43.32 1.22
C ARG A 14 42.46 -42.75 0.00
N ARG A 15 41.17 -42.43 0.12
CA ARG A 15 40.51 -41.41 -0.72
C ARG A 15 40.41 -40.12 0.07
N LEU A 16 41.12 -39.12 -0.44
CA LEU A 16 41.01 -37.72 -0.06
C LEU A 16 39.59 -37.22 -0.28
N THR A 17 39.04 -36.59 0.76
CA THR A 17 37.86 -35.75 0.74
C THR A 17 38.06 -34.60 -0.24
N ARG A 18 37.29 -34.61 -1.34
CA ARG A 18 37.19 -33.48 -2.25
C ARG A 18 36.26 -32.46 -1.58
N ALA A 19 36.86 -31.42 -1.00
CA ALA A 19 36.16 -30.24 -0.54
C ALA A 19 35.34 -29.67 -1.73
N GLY A 20 34.03 -29.59 -1.56
CA GLY A 20 33.15 -28.98 -2.54
C GLY A 20 33.42 -27.49 -2.62
N CYS A 21 34.00 -27.04 -3.74
CA CYS A 21 33.91 -25.64 -4.14
C CYS A 21 32.43 -25.30 -4.32
N HIS A 22 31.87 -24.53 -3.38
CA HIS A 22 30.67 -23.76 -3.65
C HIS A 22 31.03 -22.71 -4.72
N VAL A 23 30.77 -23.06 -5.98
CA VAL A 23 30.68 -22.05 -7.04
C VAL A 23 29.50 -21.16 -6.66
N PRO A 24 29.68 -19.86 -6.40
CA PRO A 24 28.54 -18.97 -6.18
C PRO A 24 27.66 -19.06 -7.42
N ALA A 25 26.39 -19.42 -7.23
CA ALA A 25 25.39 -19.42 -8.30
C ALA A 25 25.53 -18.09 -9.06
N SER A 26 25.58 -18.16 -10.39
CA SER A 26 25.74 -16.95 -11.19
C SER A 26 24.64 -15.95 -10.81
N ILE A 27 24.93 -14.65 -10.83
CA ILE A 27 23.97 -13.59 -10.46
C ILE A 27 22.62 -13.76 -11.20
N LEU A 28 22.63 -14.38 -12.38
CA LEU A 28 21.45 -14.68 -13.20
C LEU A 28 20.58 -15.85 -12.67
N GLN A 29 21.13 -16.75 -11.85
CA GLN A 29 20.40 -17.91 -11.31
C GLN A 29 19.61 -17.58 -10.03
N ASN A 30 20.08 -16.63 -9.21
CA ASN A 30 19.38 -16.20 -7.98
C ASN A 30 19.62 -14.70 -7.72
N PRO A 31 19.01 -13.80 -8.53
CA PRO A 31 19.29 -12.37 -8.49
C PRO A 31 18.66 -11.66 -7.29
N TRP A 32 17.80 -12.33 -6.51
CA TRP A 32 16.83 -11.69 -5.62
C TRP A 32 17.46 -10.83 -4.51
N ARG A 33 18.62 -11.21 -3.99
CA ARG A 33 19.36 -10.39 -3.01
C ARG A 33 19.92 -9.12 -3.63
N LEU A 34 20.44 -9.22 -4.86
CA LEU A 34 20.93 -8.07 -5.61
C LEU A 34 19.77 -7.13 -5.96
N LEU A 35 18.62 -7.68 -6.39
CA LEU A 35 17.43 -6.88 -6.67
C LEU A 35 16.93 -6.11 -5.43
N LEU A 36 17.04 -6.70 -4.23
CA LEU A 36 16.72 -6.00 -2.99
C LEU A 36 17.67 -4.82 -2.74
N ALA A 37 18.98 -5.02 -2.94
CA ALA A 37 19.97 -3.94 -2.81
C ALA A 37 19.73 -2.82 -3.84
N ILE A 38 19.40 -3.17 -5.08
CA ILE A 38 19.04 -2.19 -6.13
C ILE A 38 17.77 -1.42 -5.73
N ASN A 39 16.74 -2.08 -5.21
CA ASN A 39 15.55 -1.38 -4.72
C ASN A 39 15.89 -0.38 -3.60
N ALA A 40 16.76 -0.74 -2.66
CA ALA A 40 17.19 0.17 -1.59
C ALA A 40 17.92 1.40 -2.15
N ALA A 41 18.84 1.20 -3.10
CA ALA A 41 19.52 2.29 -3.79
C ALA A 41 18.56 3.20 -4.56
N ILE A 42 17.58 2.63 -5.27
CA ILE A 42 16.56 3.40 -5.99
C ILE A 42 15.69 4.20 -5.01
N ILE A 43 15.27 3.63 -3.88
CA ILE A 43 14.50 4.35 -2.86
C ILE A 43 15.31 5.55 -2.34
N ALA A 44 16.59 5.36 -2.05
CA ALA A 44 17.47 6.46 -1.61
C ALA A 44 17.58 7.56 -2.69
N GLY A 45 17.75 7.17 -3.96
CA GLY A 45 17.76 8.13 -5.08
C GLY A 45 16.43 8.88 -5.24
N VAL A 46 15.30 8.18 -5.13
CA VAL A 46 13.96 8.80 -5.18
C VAL A 46 13.75 9.76 -4.01
N PHE A 47 14.25 9.43 -2.82
CA PHE A 47 14.19 10.33 -1.66
C PHE A 47 14.98 11.63 -1.90
N VAL A 48 16.23 11.52 -2.37
CA VAL A 48 17.07 12.70 -2.69
C VAL A 48 16.41 13.55 -3.77
N HIS A 49 15.85 12.92 -4.81
CA HIS A 49 15.09 13.64 -5.82
C HIS A 49 13.86 14.34 -5.23
N LYS A 50 13.12 13.67 -4.34
CA LYS A 50 11.89 14.20 -3.75
C LYS A 50 12.13 15.43 -2.88
N ILE A 51 13.20 15.46 -2.07
CA ILE A 51 13.50 16.61 -1.21
C ILE A 51 13.91 17.86 -2.02
N GLN A 52 14.33 17.68 -3.28
CA GLN A 52 14.63 18.79 -4.20
C GLN A 52 13.37 19.36 -4.87
N LEU A 53 12.23 18.66 -4.79
CA LEU A 53 10.98 19.11 -5.40
C LEU A 53 10.13 19.92 -4.41
N PRO A 54 9.44 20.97 -4.87
CA PRO A 54 8.54 21.77 -4.04
C PRO A 54 7.32 20.95 -3.54
N PRO A 55 6.97 21.02 -2.25
CA PRO A 55 5.88 20.24 -1.65
C PRO A 55 4.52 20.96 -1.72
N TYR A 56 4.10 21.41 -2.90
CA TYR A 56 2.91 22.27 -3.06
C TYR A 56 1.63 21.72 -2.40
N VAL A 57 1.15 20.54 -2.84
CA VAL A 57 -0.09 19.94 -2.31
C VAL A 57 0.07 19.45 -0.85
N PRO A 58 1.16 18.77 -0.47
CA PRO A 58 1.32 18.30 0.90
C PRO A 58 1.38 19.41 1.96
N TYR A 59 2.02 20.55 1.66
CA TYR A 59 2.23 21.59 2.66
C TYR A 59 0.94 22.28 3.05
N ILE A 60 0.08 22.64 2.09
CA ILE A 60 -1.19 23.30 2.39
C ILE A 60 -2.07 22.44 3.31
N HIS A 61 -2.05 21.11 3.17
CA HIS A 61 -2.79 20.22 4.07
C HIS A 61 -2.30 20.23 5.54
N LEU A 62 -1.06 20.66 5.82
CA LEU A 62 -0.59 20.85 7.19
C LEU A 62 -1.03 22.19 7.79
N LEU A 63 -1.40 23.15 6.95
CA LEU A 63 -1.87 24.48 7.38
C LEU A 63 -3.36 24.50 7.70
N VAL A 64 -4.14 23.68 7.00
CA VAL A 64 -5.60 23.64 7.18
C VAL A 64 -5.99 22.89 8.44
N ASP A 65 -6.74 23.55 9.31
CA ASP A 65 -7.31 22.98 10.52
C ASP A 65 -8.81 23.30 10.67
N TYR A 66 -9.36 23.07 11.86
CA TYR A 66 -10.77 23.29 12.17
C TYR A 66 -11.06 24.67 12.78
N HIS A 67 -10.13 25.63 12.72
CA HIS A 67 -10.33 26.96 13.29
C HIS A 67 -11.56 27.67 12.69
N LEU A 68 -11.80 27.46 11.39
CA LEU A 68 -12.92 28.02 10.65
C LEU A 68 -14.15 27.10 10.60
N GLY A 69 -14.22 26.12 11.51
CA GLY A 69 -15.28 25.11 11.58
C GLY A 69 -14.90 23.78 10.96
N PHE A 70 -15.87 22.87 10.86
CA PHE A 70 -15.65 21.54 10.31
C PHE A 70 -15.43 21.58 8.79
N ILE A 71 -14.24 21.16 8.36
CA ILE A 71 -13.81 21.21 6.97
C ILE A 71 -13.19 19.86 6.57
N LYS A 72 -13.44 19.41 5.34
CA LYS A 72 -12.84 18.18 4.81
C LYS A 72 -11.32 18.30 4.69
N ARG A 73 -10.59 17.20 4.91
CA ARG A 73 -9.11 17.12 4.74
C ARG A 73 -8.28 17.96 5.73
N ALA A 74 -8.84 18.28 6.90
CA ALA A 74 -8.21 19.16 7.88
C ALA A 74 -7.60 18.43 9.08
N LEU A 75 -7.83 17.11 9.25
CA LEU A 75 -7.41 16.42 10.48
C LEU A 75 -5.91 16.47 10.73
N ILE A 76 -5.08 16.29 9.70
CA ILE A 76 -3.62 16.32 9.87
C ILE A 76 -3.15 17.72 10.29
N GLY A 77 -3.61 18.77 9.60
CA GLY A 77 -3.25 20.14 9.98
C GLY A 77 -3.81 20.56 11.34
N ALA A 78 -4.99 20.06 11.73
CA ALA A 78 -5.53 20.24 13.07
C ALA A 78 -4.66 19.58 14.16
N ILE A 79 -4.13 18.39 13.90
CA ILE A 79 -3.17 17.75 14.83
C ILE A 79 -1.87 18.57 14.89
N VAL A 80 -1.35 19.04 13.74
CA VAL A 80 -0.14 19.88 13.69
C VAL A 80 -0.33 21.19 14.45
N ALA A 81 -1.53 21.79 14.38
CA ALA A 81 -1.89 23.01 15.10
C ALA A 81 -1.77 22.88 16.63
N LEU A 82 -1.86 21.66 17.18
CA LEU A 82 -1.66 21.43 18.61
C LEU A 82 -0.20 21.60 19.06
N PHE A 83 0.74 21.56 18.12
CA PHE A 83 2.18 21.57 18.42
C PHE A 83 2.90 22.82 17.92
N THR A 84 2.37 23.49 16.89
CA THR A 84 2.97 24.71 16.35
C THR A 84 1.94 25.62 15.69
N ASP A 85 2.01 26.91 16.00
CA ASP A 85 1.21 27.94 15.37
C ASP A 85 1.70 28.21 13.94
N GLN A 86 3.03 28.19 13.73
CA GLN A 86 3.64 28.36 12.42
C GLN A 86 4.27 27.07 11.93
N VAL A 87 3.84 26.60 10.77
CA VAL A 87 4.24 25.33 10.19
C VAL A 87 5.41 25.55 9.24
N PRO A 88 6.61 25.01 9.51
CA PRO A 88 7.71 25.09 8.57
C PRO A 88 7.56 24.06 7.44
N VAL A 89 8.04 24.40 6.24
CA VAL A 89 7.92 23.53 5.05
C VAL A 89 8.60 22.18 5.24
N TRP A 90 9.72 22.14 5.98
CA TRP A 90 10.45 20.89 6.24
C TRP A 90 9.60 19.85 7.00
N LEU A 91 8.56 20.27 7.73
CA LEU A 91 7.71 19.38 8.51
C LEU A 91 6.97 18.38 7.62
N VAL A 92 6.65 18.75 6.38
CA VAL A 92 6.10 17.83 5.37
C VAL A 92 7.00 16.62 5.18
N PHE A 93 8.31 16.88 5.04
CA PHE A 93 9.29 15.84 4.78
C PHE A 93 9.55 15.00 6.03
N ALA A 94 9.57 15.62 7.20
CA ALA A 94 9.71 14.91 8.47
C ALA A 94 8.52 13.97 8.75
N LEU A 95 7.28 14.47 8.68
CA LEU A 95 6.08 13.67 8.92
C LEU A 95 5.89 12.59 7.86
N GLY A 96 6.06 12.95 6.57
CA GLY A 96 5.96 12.01 5.47
C GLY A 96 7.03 10.91 5.54
N GLY A 97 8.28 11.30 5.82
CA GLY A 97 9.41 10.37 5.96
C GLY A 97 9.27 9.44 7.17
N ALA A 98 8.87 9.99 8.33
CA ALA A 98 8.61 9.19 9.52
C ALA A 98 7.47 8.18 9.28
N THR A 99 6.36 8.62 8.69
CA THR A 99 5.24 7.73 8.37
C THR A 99 5.65 6.65 7.38
N TRP A 100 6.47 7.00 6.38
CA TRP A 100 7.02 6.04 5.42
C TRP A 100 7.90 4.99 6.09
N LEU A 101 8.82 5.40 6.98
CA LEU A 101 9.69 4.48 7.73
C LEU A 101 8.90 3.53 8.64
N VAL A 102 7.89 4.07 9.33
CA VAL A 102 6.97 3.26 10.15
C VAL A 102 6.24 2.25 9.27
N THR A 103 5.73 2.68 8.11
CA THR A 103 5.02 1.79 7.17
C THR A 103 5.93 0.70 6.62
N LEU A 104 7.18 1.04 6.29
CA LEU A 104 8.20 0.06 5.86
C LEU A 104 8.45 -0.98 6.97
N GLY A 105 8.69 -0.54 8.21
CA GLY A 105 8.93 -1.44 9.34
C GLY A 105 7.73 -2.35 9.64
N LEU A 106 6.52 -1.76 9.64
CA LEU A 106 5.27 -2.49 9.79
C LEU A 106 5.06 -3.51 8.67
N TYR A 107 5.32 -3.14 7.41
CA TYR A 107 5.20 -4.05 6.28
C TYR A 107 6.22 -5.19 6.35
N ALA A 108 7.48 -4.91 6.68
CA ALA A 108 8.49 -5.94 6.87
C ALA A 108 8.08 -6.93 7.97
N ARG A 109 7.52 -6.43 9.09
CA ARG A 109 6.99 -7.26 10.17
C ARG A 109 5.78 -8.10 9.72
N LEU A 110 4.85 -7.51 8.97
CA LEU A 110 3.71 -8.21 8.40
C LEU A 110 4.17 -9.33 7.46
N PHE A 111 5.12 -9.05 6.58
CA PHE A 111 5.68 -10.02 5.66
C PHE A 111 6.37 -11.17 6.38
N GLN A 112 7.21 -10.85 7.38
CA GLN A 112 7.84 -11.85 8.24
C GLN A 112 6.79 -12.77 8.89
N ARG A 113 5.70 -12.21 9.40
CA ARG A 113 4.65 -12.98 10.08
C ARG A 113 3.81 -13.82 9.12
N THR A 114 3.59 -13.33 7.90
CA THR A 114 2.65 -13.96 6.93
C THR A 114 3.34 -15.01 6.07
N PHE A 115 4.57 -14.71 5.61
CA PHE A 115 5.32 -15.52 4.66
C PHE A 115 6.68 -15.97 5.21
N GLY A 116 7.27 -15.20 6.13
CA GLY A 116 8.64 -15.42 6.60
C GLY A 116 9.69 -14.87 5.63
N PHE A 117 10.89 -14.60 6.14
CA PHE A 117 12.04 -14.19 5.32
C PHE A 117 12.94 -15.39 5.04
N THR A 118 12.79 -15.98 3.85
CA THR A 118 13.59 -17.10 3.38
C THR A 118 13.99 -16.86 1.92
N ALA A 119 14.94 -17.64 1.41
CA ALA A 119 15.30 -17.57 -0.02
C ALA A 119 14.09 -17.83 -0.94
N LYS A 120 13.13 -18.67 -0.50
CA LYS A 120 11.92 -19.01 -1.25
C LYS A 120 10.88 -17.89 -1.31
N THR A 121 10.88 -16.99 -0.32
CA THR A 121 9.91 -15.88 -0.23
C THR A 121 10.47 -14.57 -0.75
N LEU A 122 11.78 -14.52 -1.03
CA LEU A 122 12.44 -13.31 -1.53
C LEU A 122 11.88 -12.81 -2.88
N PRO A 123 11.54 -13.66 -3.87
CA PRO A 123 10.87 -13.19 -5.08
C PRO A 123 9.56 -12.46 -4.77
N LEU A 124 8.73 -13.05 -3.89
CA LEU A 124 7.47 -12.44 -3.47
C LEU A 124 7.69 -11.09 -2.78
N PHE A 125 8.72 -10.98 -1.93
CA PHE A 125 9.06 -9.71 -1.30
C PHE A 125 9.48 -8.65 -2.32
N VAL A 126 10.29 -9.01 -3.33
CA VAL A 126 10.71 -8.09 -4.39
C VAL A 126 9.52 -7.64 -5.25
N PHE A 127 8.63 -8.56 -5.65
CA PHE A 127 7.43 -8.20 -6.43
C PHE A 127 6.39 -7.39 -5.64
N THR A 128 6.49 -7.33 -4.31
CA THR A 128 5.58 -6.56 -3.46
C THR A 128 6.25 -5.28 -2.97
N ALA A 129 7.17 -5.36 -2.00
CA ALA A 129 7.88 -4.21 -1.43
C ALA A 129 8.73 -3.45 -2.48
N GLY A 130 9.35 -4.18 -3.41
CA GLY A 130 10.14 -3.63 -4.51
C GLY A 130 9.30 -3.21 -5.72
N SER A 131 7.97 -3.31 -5.66
CA SER A 131 7.09 -2.85 -6.73
C SER A 131 7.17 -1.33 -6.89
N PRO A 132 7.16 -0.79 -8.12
CA PRO A 132 7.01 0.64 -8.35
C PRO A 132 5.68 1.21 -7.88
N PHE A 133 4.68 0.36 -7.60
CA PHE A 133 3.38 0.77 -7.08
C PHE A 133 3.37 1.03 -5.56
N PHE A 134 4.30 0.46 -4.80
CA PHE A 134 4.21 0.42 -3.34
C PHE A 134 5.17 1.39 -2.65
N LEU A 135 6.15 0.90 -1.90
CA LEU A 135 7.00 1.72 -1.03
C LEU A 135 7.78 2.80 -1.80
N LYS A 136 8.26 2.44 -3.00
CA LYS A 136 8.89 3.40 -3.92
C LYS A 136 7.95 4.55 -4.31
N ASN A 137 6.69 4.24 -4.59
CA ASN A 137 5.71 5.27 -4.94
C ASN A 137 5.41 6.17 -3.75
N PHE A 138 5.26 5.61 -2.53
CA PHE A 138 5.06 6.43 -1.33
C PHE A 138 6.25 7.33 -1.01
N MET A 139 7.48 6.91 -1.33
CA MET A 139 8.65 7.78 -1.21
C MET A 139 8.56 8.97 -2.18
N HIS A 140 8.08 8.73 -3.40
CA HIS A 140 7.87 9.81 -4.35
C HIS A 140 6.69 10.73 -3.97
N THR A 141 5.61 10.16 -3.43
CA THR A 141 4.42 10.90 -2.98
C THR A 141 4.54 11.37 -1.53
N LEU A 142 5.76 11.48 -1.00
CA LEU A 142 5.99 11.88 0.39
C LEU A 142 5.25 13.18 0.74
N GLY A 143 4.55 13.14 1.87
CA GLY A 143 3.63 14.18 2.33
C GLY A 143 2.18 14.00 1.87
N HIS A 144 1.90 13.13 0.91
CA HIS A 144 0.52 12.72 0.59
C HIS A 144 0.00 11.73 1.63
N PHE A 145 -1.32 11.71 1.79
CA PHE A 145 -1.98 11.03 2.89
C PHE A 145 -2.37 9.58 2.60
N ASP A 146 -2.00 9.04 1.44
CA ASP A 146 -2.36 7.67 1.07
C ASP A 146 -1.63 6.64 1.94
N VAL A 147 -0.38 6.95 2.34
CA VAL A 147 0.46 6.07 3.14
C VAL A 147 -0.17 5.74 4.49
N TYR A 148 -0.97 6.65 5.07
CA TYR A 148 -1.72 6.39 6.30
C TYR A 148 -2.75 5.27 6.11
N GLY A 149 -3.44 5.22 4.96
CA GLY A 149 -4.37 4.14 4.64
C GLY A 149 -3.69 2.78 4.62
N CYS A 150 -2.50 2.72 4.01
CA CYS A 150 -1.68 1.52 4.01
C CYS A 150 -1.20 1.14 5.43
N ALA A 151 -0.64 2.10 6.18
CA ALA A 151 -0.12 1.86 7.52
C ALA A 151 -1.19 1.31 8.47
N LEU A 152 -2.38 1.94 8.50
CA LEU A 152 -3.49 1.51 9.35
C LEU A 152 -4.02 0.12 8.96
N ALA A 153 -4.09 -0.17 7.65
CA ALA A 153 -4.47 -1.50 7.18
C ALA A 153 -3.43 -2.58 7.59
N ILE A 154 -2.14 -2.27 7.54
CA ILE A 154 -1.08 -3.17 8.04
C ILE A 154 -1.21 -3.40 9.54
N VAL A 155 -1.49 -2.35 10.33
CA VAL A 155 -1.73 -2.47 11.77
C VAL A 155 -2.89 -3.45 12.04
N LEU A 156 -3.99 -3.35 11.30
CA LEU A 156 -5.10 -4.32 11.42
C LEU A 156 -4.66 -5.74 11.07
N LEU A 157 -3.88 -5.94 10.01
CA LEU A 157 -3.37 -7.26 9.64
C LEU A 157 -2.43 -7.86 10.71
N LEU A 158 -1.74 -7.02 11.48
CA LEU A 158 -0.91 -7.44 12.61
C LEU A 158 -1.71 -7.64 13.91
N MET A 159 -2.86 -7.00 14.06
CA MET A 159 -3.68 -7.06 15.26
C MET A 159 -4.42 -8.41 15.39
N PRO A 160 -4.53 -9.00 16.59
CA PRO A 160 -5.42 -10.14 16.82
C PRO A 160 -6.86 -9.80 16.46
N ALA A 161 -7.53 -10.67 15.70
CA ALA A 161 -8.84 -10.39 15.14
C ALA A 161 -10.00 -11.11 15.86
N GLY A 162 -9.77 -11.70 17.03
CA GLY A 162 -10.77 -12.53 17.73
C GLY A 162 -11.82 -11.74 18.53
N SER A 163 -11.76 -10.41 18.59
CA SER A 163 -12.61 -9.59 19.47
C SER A 163 -13.32 -8.46 18.73
N LEU A 164 -14.39 -7.92 19.32
CA LEU A 164 -15.10 -6.75 18.79
C LEU A 164 -14.23 -5.49 18.77
N LEU A 165 -13.21 -5.42 19.63
CA LEU A 165 -12.22 -4.35 19.61
C LEU A 165 -11.55 -4.23 18.24
N PHE A 166 -11.30 -5.35 17.56
CA PHE A 166 -10.72 -5.34 16.22
C PHE A 166 -11.64 -4.62 15.20
N VAL A 167 -12.95 -4.88 15.26
CA VAL A 167 -13.94 -4.19 14.41
C VAL A 167 -14.04 -2.72 14.78
N ALA A 168 -14.02 -2.39 16.07
CA ALA A 168 -14.04 -1.01 16.56
C ALA A 168 -12.82 -0.21 16.09
N VAL A 169 -11.62 -0.80 16.17
CA VAL A 169 -10.38 -0.18 15.67
C VAL A 169 -10.42 0.00 14.15
N ALA A 170 -10.93 -0.98 13.40
CA ALA A 170 -11.10 -0.83 11.96
C ALA A 170 -12.05 0.32 11.59
N ALA A 171 -13.14 0.49 12.34
CA ALA A 171 -14.07 1.60 12.19
C ALA A 171 -13.41 2.94 12.53
N LEU A 172 -12.67 3.01 13.65
CA LEU A 172 -11.91 4.18 14.07
C LEU A 172 -10.87 4.57 13.02
N PHE A 173 -10.10 3.61 12.50
CA PHE A 173 -9.15 3.87 11.43
C PHE A 173 -9.84 4.38 10.16
N SER A 174 -10.99 3.82 9.80
CA SER A 174 -11.77 4.31 8.66
C SER A 174 -12.27 5.74 8.88
N ILE A 175 -12.74 6.08 10.08
CA ILE A 175 -13.12 7.45 10.50
C ILE A 175 -11.94 8.41 10.35
N VAL A 176 -10.78 8.05 10.91
CA VAL A 176 -9.55 8.84 10.84
C VAL A 176 -9.16 9.07 9.37
N LEU A 177 -9.19 8.03 8.54
CA LEU A 177 -8.85 8.15 7.12
C LEU A 177 -9.82 9.07 6.36
N VAL A 178 -11.12 8.99 6.62
CA VAL A 178 -12.12 9.88 6.00
C VAL A 178 -11.87 11.34 6.40
N LEU A 179 -11.51 11.60 7.67
CA LEU A 179 -11.19 12.94 8.15
C LEU A 179 -9.88 13.49 7.58
N ILE A 180 -8.87 12.63 7.42
CA ILE A 180 -7.61 12.96 6.72
C ILE A 180 -7.90 13.29 5.26
N HIS A 181 -8.69 12.45 4.57
CA HIS A 181 -9.08 12.63 3.19
C HIS A 181 -10.27 11.72 2.83
N HIS A 182 -11.45 12.32 2.59
CA HIS A 182 -12.71 11.58 2.39
C HIS A 182 -12.68 10.54 1.26
N ILE A 183 -11.86 10.73 0.21
CA ILE A 183 -11.62 9.72 -0.85
C ILE A 183 -11.16 8.35 -0.32
N HIS A 184 -10.62 8.28 0.89
CA HIS A 184 -10.28 7.01 1.53
C HIS A 184 -11.49 6.08 1.64
N LEU A 185 -12.72 6.61 1.63
CA LEU A 185 -13.95 5.83 1.54
C LEU A 185 -13.95 4.90 0.30
N LEU A 186 -13.41 5.37 -0.83
CA LEU A 186 -13.28 4.57 -2.06
C LEU A 186 -11.92 3.88 -2.18
N MET A 187 -10.91 4.34 -1.42
CA MET A 187 -9.53 3.85 -1.51
C MET A 187 -9.24 2.70 -0.53
N TYR A 188 -9.01 3.02 0.75
CA TYR A 188 -8.55 2.04 1.74
C TYR A 188 -9.68 1.48 2.62
N VAL A 189 -10.79 2.20 2.80
CA VAL A 189 -11.93 1.70 3.59
C VAL A 189 -12.49 0.38 3.05
N PRO A 190 -12.67 0.17 1.72
CA PRO A 190 -13.12 -1.11 1.19
C PRO A 190 -12.13 -2.25 1.48
N THR A 191 -10.84 -1.93 1.49
CA THR A 191 -9.77 -2.89 1.85
C THR A 191 -9.79 -3.21 3.34
N ILE A 192 -10.00 -2.21 4.21
CA ILE A 192 -10.17 -2.40 5.65
C ILE A 192 -11.39 -3.27 5.94
N ILE A 193 -12.52 -3.02 5.29
CA ILE A 193 -13.73 -3.85 5.39
C ILE A 193 -13.39 -5.28 4.96
N THR A 194 -12.68 -5.47 3.84
CA THR A 194 -12.24 -6.79 3.37
C THR A 194 -11.37 -7.50 4.40
N ILE A 195 -10.42 -6.79 5.01
CA ILE A 195 -9.58 -7.32 6.09
C ILE A 195 -10.46 -7.76 7.27
N VAL A 196 -11.43 -6.94 7.67
CA VAL A 196 -12.36 -7.28 8.76
C VAL A 196 -13.19 -8.52 8.45
N VAL A 197 -13.78 -8.60 7.25
CA VAL A 197 -14.55 -9.76 6.80
C VAL A 197 -13.70 -11.02 6.86
N ILE A 198 -12.51 -11.01 6.25
CA ILE A 198 -11.62 -12.17 6.19
C ILE A 198 -11.12 -12.59 7.57
N ARG A 199 -10.62 -11.62 8.35
CA ARG A 199 -9.90 -11.90 9.61
C ARG A 199 -10.81 -12.11 10.80
N HIS A 200 -11.94 -11.44 10.87
CA HIS A 200 -12.88 -11.54 11.98
C HIS A 200 -14.03 -12.48 11.63
N TYR A 201 -14.87 -12.09 10.68
CA TYR A 201 -16.14 -12.78 10.43
C TYR A 201 -15.96 -14.17 9.82
N LEU A 202 -15.04 -14.35 8.86
CA LEU A 202 -14.80 -15.66 8.25
C LEU A 202 -13.98 -16.61 9.13
N THR A 203 -13.12 -16.06 10.00
CA THR A 203 -12.22 -16.88 10.82
C THR A 203 -12.83 -17.25 12.17
N TYR A 204 -13.57 -16.33 12.80
CA TYR A 204 -14.15 -16.51 14.15
C TYR A 204 -15.68 -16.64 14.14
N GLY A 205 -16.31 -16.52 12.98
CA GLY A 205 -17.76 -16.66 12.80
C GLY A 205 -18.56 -15.37 12.99
N SER A 206 -19.85 -15.47 12.66
CA SER A 206 -20.81 -14.37 12.71
C SER A 206 -21.90 -14.67 13.74
N SER A 207 -21.98 -13.85 14.78
CA SER A 207 -23.08 -13.83 15.73
C SER A 207 -23.98 -12.63 15.46
N ARG A 208 -25.24 -12.67 15.90
CA ARG A 208 -26.15 -11.52 15.70
C ARG A 208 -25.57 -10.23 16.29
N GLY A 209 -24.92 -10.34 17.46
CA GLY A 209 -24.29 -9.21 18.15
C GLY A 209 -23.10 -8.63 17.38
N ASN A 210 -22.17 -9.46 16.90
CA ASN A 210 -20.99 -8.94 16.18
C ASN A 210 -21.35 -8.40 14.79
N VAL A 211 -22.38 -8.93 14.14
CA VAL A 211 -22.91 -8.39 12.89
C VAL A 211 -23.59 -7.05 13.13
N ALA A 212 -24.47 -6.95 14.14
CA ALA A 212 -25.12 -5.68 14.49
C ALA A 212 -24.08 -4.59 14.81
N PHE A 213 -23.04 -4.93 15.58
CA PHE A 213 -21.94 -4.01 15.87
C PHE A 213 -21.23 -3.54 14.59
N GLY A 214 -20.92 -4.46 13.68
CA GLY A 214 -20.30 -4.14 12.39
C GLY A 214 -21.16 -3.24 11.52
N VAL A 215 -22.48 -3.46 11.48
CA VAL A 215 -23.44 -2.63 10.73
C VAL A 215 -23.51 -1.22 11.31
N ILE A 216 -23.57 -1.09 12.64
CA ILE A 216 -23.56 0.23 13.31
C ILE A 216 -22.24 0.96 13.01
N ALA A 217 -21.11 0.26 13.12
CA ALA A 217 -19.80 0.83 12.81
C ALA A 217 -19.72 1.34 11.35
N LEU A 218 -20.22 0.55 10.39
CA LEU A 218 -20.30 0.96 8.99
C LEU A 218 -21.21 2.16 8.77
N ALA A 219 -22.36 2.21 9.46
CA ALA A 219 -23.28 3.33 9.39
C ALA A 219 -22.64 4.63 9.91
N LEU A 220 -21.87 4.56 11.00
CA LEU A 220 -21.14 5.71 11.56
C LEU A 220 -20.07 6.23 10.59
N VAL A 221 -19.25 5.34 10.01
CA VAL A 221 -18.25 5.72 9.00
C VAL A 221 -18.92 6.37 7.79
N SER A 222 -20.04 5.80 7.33
CA SER A 222 -20.80 6.33 6.18
C SER A 222 -21.39 7.70 6.49
N ALA A 223 -22.04 7.88 7.64
CA ALA A 223 -22.61 9.15 8.07
C ALA A 223 -21.53 10.24 8.15
N LEU A 224 -20.36 9.91 8.70
CA LEU A 224 -19.23 10.85 8.74
C LEU A 224 -18.74 11.22 7.34
N PHE A 225 -18.65 10.28 6.41
CA PHE A 225 -18.30 10.58 5.03
C PHE A 225 -19.30 11.54 4.40
N PHE A 226 -20.61 11.31 4.56
CA PHE A 226 -21.63 12.21 4.06
C PHE A 226 -21.49 13.61 4.69
N ALA A 227 -21.24 13.70 5.99
CA ALA A 227 -20.96 14.96 6.65
C ALA A 227 -19.71 15.65 6.07
N ALA A 228 -18.59 14.94 5.89
CA ALA A 228 -17.37 15.48 5.29
C ALA A 228 -17.57 15.94 3.85
N GLN A 229 -18.36 15.22 3.05
CA GLN A 229 -18.57 15.52 1.64
C GLN A 229 -19.49 16.73 1.44
N PHE A 230 -20.59 16.81 2.20
CA PHE A 230 -21.65 17.80 1.97
C PHE A 230 -21.64 18.97 2.95
N LEU A 231 -21.08 18.79 4.16
CA LEU A 231 -20.98 19.84 5.18
C LEU A 231 -19.54 20.34 5.38
N GLY A 232 -18.53 19.64 4.84
CA GLY A 232 -17.12 19.95 5.02
C GLY A 232 -16.53 20.92 3.98
N THR A 233 -17.34 21.70 3.27
CA THR A 233 -16.88 22.75 2.34
C THR A 233 -16.48 24.01 3.09
N MET A 234 -15.48 24.74 2.59
CA MET A 234 -15.01 25.97 3.24
C MET A 234 -16.10 27.07 3.21
N PRO A 235 -16.50 27.63 4.38
CA PRO A 235 -17.64 28.56 4.45
C PRO A 235 -17.29 30.02 4.15
N ILE A 236 -16.01 30.39 4.16
CA ILE A 236 -15.54 31.78 3.95
C ILE A 236 -14.97 31.96 2.53
N PRO A 237 -14.87 33.20 2.00
CA PRO A 237 -14.21 33.46 0.72
C PRO A 237 -12.77 32.95 0.64
N GLU A 238 -12.34 32.53 -0.56
CA GLU A 238 -10.99 31.96 -0.77
C GLU A 238 -9.86 32.91 -0.39
N ALA A 239 -10.04 34.22 -0.61
CA ALA A 239 -9.06 35.23 -0.22
C ALA A 239 -8.83 35.28 1.30
N ASP A 240 -9.90 35.21 2.09
CA ASP A 240 -9.84 35.23 3.56
C ASP A 240 -9.22 33.93 4.08
N PHE A 241 -9.56 32.80 3.45
CA PHE A 241 -8.93 31.52 3.76
C PHE A 241 -7.44 31.53 3.48
N VAL A 242 -7.02 32.01 2.31
CA VAL A 242 -5.59 32.14 1.97
C VAL A 242 -4.88 33.10 2.92
N ALA A 243 -5.51 34.20 3.33
CA ALA A 243 -4.97 35.10 4.34
C ALA A 243 -4.75 34.40 5.68
N TYR A 244 -5.73 33.62 6.15
CA TYR A 244 -5.58 32.78 7.35
C TYR A 244 -4.42 31.79 7.20
N LEU A 245 -4.34 31.05 6.09
CA LEU A 245 -3.25 30.09 5.86
C LEU A 245 -1.87 30.73 5.89
N LYS A 246 -1.72 31.97 5.38
CA LYS A 246 -0.44 32.71 5.47
C LYS A 246 0.00 32.96 6.91
N THR A 247 -0.94 33.21 7.84
CA THR A 247 -0.60 33.39 9.27
C THR A 247 -0.01 32.13 9.90
N ARG A 248 -0.37 30.96 9.34
CA ARG A 248 0.12 29.63 9.76
C ARG A 248 1.42 29.23 9.07
N MET A 249 1.90 29.96 8.07
CA MET A 249 3.16 29.65 7.40
C MET A 249 4.35 30.21 8.18
N ALA A 250 5.39 29.40 8.35
CA ALA A 250 6.66 29.91 8.87
C ALA A 250 7.34 30.92 7.92
N ASP A 251 7.07 30.81 6.61
CA ASP A 251 7.51 31.76 5.59
C ASP A 251 6.31 32.19 4.72
N PRO A 252 5.60 33.28 5.08
CA PRO A 252 4.44 33.76 4.35
C PRO A 252 4.73 34.30 2.94
N SER A 253 6.00 34.52 2.58
CA SER A 253 6.39 35.01 1.25
C SER A 253 6.19 33.96 0.14
N ARG A 254 6.16 32.68 0.52
CA ARG A 254 6.04 31.51 -0.37
C ARG A 254 4.59 31.23 -0.79
N THR A 255 3.97 32.20 -1.44
CA THR A 255 2.58 32.10 -1.92
C THR A 255 2.38 31.02 -2.98
N ASP A 256 3.44 30.60 -3.67
CA ASP A 256 3.46 29.47 -4.59
C ASP A 256 2.99 28.16 -3.94
N LEU A 257 3.18 28.01 -2.62
CA LEU A 257 2.75 26.84 -1.86
C LEU A 257 1.23 26.81 -1.56
N LEU A 258 0.52 27.90 -1.81
CA LEU A 258 -0.93 28.02 -1.55
C LEU A 258 -1.79 27.90 -2.82
N GLN A 259 -1.20 27.68 -3.99
CA GLN A 259 -1.90 27.62 -5.29
C GLN A 259 -3.03 26.57 -5.37
N PHE A 260 -3.06 25.61 -4.43
CA PHE A 260 -4.06 24.54 -4.35
C PHE A 260 -5.17 24.79 -3.30
N ALA A 261 -5.30 26.02 -2.77
CA ALA A 261 -6.35 26.37 -1.80
C ALA A 261 -7.77 26.11 -2.33
N CYS A 262 -7.96 26.21 -3.65
CA CYS A 262 -9.24 25.97 -4.32
C CYS A 262 -9.81 24.56 -4.08
N ILE A 263 -9.01 23.54 -3.70
CA ILE A 263 -9.47 22.16 -3.46
C ILE A 263 -10.53 22.08 -2.34
N TRP A 264 -10.51 23.03 -1.40
CA TRP A 264 -11.51 23.09 -0.32
C TRP A 264 -12.86 23.70 -0.74
N TYR A 265 -12.90 24.30 -1.93
CA TYR A 265 -14.08 24.92 -2.54
C TYR A 265 -14.64 24.11 -3.70
N GLN A 266 -13.85 23.21 -4.28
CA GLN A 266 -14.28 22.47 -5.47
C GLN A 266 -15.49 21.56 -5.16
N PRO A 267 -16.62 21.75 -5.88
CA PRO A 267 -17.74 20.83 -5.81
C PRO A 267 -17.45 19.57 -6.63
N LEU A 268 -18.11 18.48 -6.28
CA LEU A 268 -17.92 17.18 -6.93
C LEU A 268 -18.17 17.24 -8.46
N ALA A 269 -19.17 18.00 -8.89
CA ALA A 269 -19.48 18.16 -10.32
C ALA A 269 -18.31 18.77 -11.10
N LYS A 270 -17.57 19.71 -10.49
CA LYS A 270 -16.38 20.31 -11.09
C LYS A 270 -15.22 19.31 -11.13
N GLU A 271 -14.98 18.55 -10.06
CA GLU A 271 -13.95 17.49 -10.04
C GLU A 271 -14.19 16.45 -11.15
N ILE A 272 -15.44 16.04 -11.34
CA ILE A 272 -15.84 15.13 -12.43
C ILE A 272 -15.58 15.80 -13.78
N SER A 273 -16.11 17.00 -14.02
CA SER A 273 -15.92 17.72 -15.29
C SER A 273 -14.43 17.87 -15.66
N ASP A 274 -13.61 18.32 -14.71
CA ASP A 274 -12.16 18.48 -14.88
C ASP A 274 -11.47 17.13 -15.17
N THR A 275 -11.94 16.04 -14.55
CA THR A 275 -11.43 14.69 -14.78
C THR A 275 -11.71 14.21 -16.19
N TRP A 276 -12.94 14.38 -16.67
CA TRP A 276 -13.31 14.00 -18.03
C TRP A 276 -12.65 14.88 -19.08
N GLY A 277 -12.45 16.18 -18.80
CA GLY A 277 -11.67 17.08 -19.66
C GLY A 277 -10.19 16.66 -19.79
N ARG A 278 -9.62 16.02 -18.76
CA ARG A 278 -8.24 15.51 -18.77
C ARG A 278 -8.12 14.08 -19.29
N LEU A 279 -9.22 13.35 -19.43
CA LEU A 279 -9.25 11.94 -19.84
C LEU A 279 -8.47 11.66 -21.14
N PRO A 280 -8.59 12.45 -22.23
CA PRO A 280 -7.84 12.18 -23.46
C PRO A 280 -6.32 12.18 -23.28
N HIS A 281 -5.81 13.00 -22.35
CA HIS A 281 -4.38 13.04 -22.03
C HIS A 281 -3.99 11.89 -21.10
N ASN A 282 -4.84 11.58 -20.13
CA ASN A 282 -4.54 10.57 -19.12
C ASN A 282 -4.64 9.13 -19.64
N ILE A 283 -5.52 8.86 -20.62
CA ILE A 283 -5.68 7.53 -21.21
C ILE A 283 -4.42 7.07 -21.96
N LEU A 284 -3.56 8.01 -22.38
CA LEU A 284 -2.24 7.70 -22.95
C LEU A 284 -1.33 6.97 -21.97
N GLY A 285 -1.60 7.04 -20.66
CA GLY A 285 -0.88 6.26 -19.64
C GLY A 285 -1.34 4.80 -19.52
N LEU A 286 -2.50 4.44 -20.08
CA LEU A 286 -3.08 3.10 -19.94
C LEU A 286 -2.15 1.97 -20.44
N PRO A 287 -1.44 2.10 -21.58
CA PRO A 287 -0.48 1.08 -22.00
C PRO A 287 0.64 0.85 -20.98
N VAL A 288 1.14 1.92 -20.33
CA VAL A 288 2.18 1.83 -19.31
C VAL A 288 1.66 1.09 -18.08
N PHE A 289 0.46 1.44 -17.63
CA PHE A 289 -0.19 0.78 -16.51
C PHE A 289 -0.47 -0.70 -16.78
N ALA A 290 -0.98 -1.03 -17.97
CA ALA A 290 -1.22 -2.41 -18.39
C ALA A 290 0.10 -3.21 -18.44
N LEU A 291 1.17 -2.62 -18.98
CA LEU A 291 2.50 -3.23 -19.00
C LEU A 291 3.02 -3.48 -17.57
N LEU A 292 2.90 -2.51 -16.68
CA LEU A 292 3.32 -2.65 -15.29
C LEU A 292 2.54 -3.78 -14.59
N ILE A 293 1.22 -3.81 -14.71
CA ILE A 293 0.39 -4.89 -14.15
C ILE A 293 0.80 -6.25 -14.74
N TRP A 294 1.03 -6.29 -16.06
CA TRP A 294 1.48 -7.51 -16.74
C TRP A 294 2.85 -7.99 -16.26
N LEU A 295 3.80 -7.10 -16.01
CA LEU A 295 5.10 -7.46 -15.43
C LEU A 295 4.96 -8.09 -14.03
N HIS A 296 3.87 -7.80 -13.31
CA HIS A 296 3.55 -8.43 -12.02
C HIS A 296 2.85 -9.80 -12.17
N THR A 297 2.86 -10.42 -13.36
CA THR A 297 2.32 -11.77 -13.60
C THR A 297 2.69 -12.83 -12.57
N PRO A 298 3.95 -12.93 -12.11
CA PRO A 298 4.29 -13.87 -11.05
C PRO A 298 3.51 -13.63 -9.75
N LEU A 299 3.27 -12.37 -9.39
CA LEU A 299 2.56 -11.98 -8.17
C LEU A 299 1.05 -12.30 -8.25
N TRP A 300 0.37 -11.89 -9.33
CA TRP A 300 -1.08 -12.13 -9.41
C TRP A 300 -1.42 -13.60 -9.70
N ARG A 301 -0.53 -14.36 -10.35
CA ARG A 301 -0.65 -15.84 -10.41
C ARG A 301 -0.53 -16.47 -9.03
N PHE A 302 0.48 -16.07 -8.25
CA PHE A 302 0.61 -16.53 -6.87
C PHE A 302 -0.63 -16.19 -6.04
N PHE A 303 -1.17 -14.98 -6.20
CA PHE A 303 -2.40 -14.57 -5.51
C PHE A 303 -3.59 -15.44 -5.92
N ALA A 304 -3.79 -15.68 -7.21
CA ALA A 304 -4.84 -16.57 -7.72
C ALA A 304 -4.69 -18.01 -7.18
N SER A 305 -3.46 -18.52 -7.08
CA SER A 305 -3.19 -19.83 -6.48
C SER A 305 -3.51 -19.87 -4.98
N LEU A 306 -3.23 -18.81 -4.22
CA LEU A 306 -3.64 -18.71 -2.80
C LEU A 306 -5.16 -18.79 -2.66
N ILE A 307 -5.89 -18.06 -3.50
CA ILE A 307 -7.36 -18.06 -3.51
C ILE A 307 -7.91 -19.44 -3.89
N GLY A 308 -7.32 -20.07 -4.91
CA GLY A 308 -7.70 -21.42 -5.35
C GLY A 308 -7.44 -22.50 -4.30
N ALA A 309 -6.39 -22.33 -3.49
CA ALA A 309 -5.99 -23.26 -2.44
C ALA A 309 -6.82 -23.13 -1.14
N LEU A 310 -7.73 -22.17 -1.03
CA LEU A 310 -8.57 -21.99 0.16
C LEU A 310 -9.41 -23.22 0.50
N ALA A 311 -9.55 -23.52 1.79
CA ALA A 311 -10.26 -24.72 2.23
C ALA A 311 -11.78 -24.66 2.10
N SER A 312 -12.34 -23.46 2.08
CA SER A 312 -13.79 -23.23 1.97
C SER A 312 -14.13 -22.56 0.65
N GLU A 313 -15.12 -23.13 -0.06
CA GLU A 313 -15.69 -22.56 -1.27
C GLU A 313 -16.27 -21.17 -1.01
N THR A 314 -16.95 -21.01 0.12
CA THR A 314 -17.55 -19.74 0.54
C THR A 314 -16.48 -18.68 0.77
N HIS A 315 -15.37 -19.04 1.42
CA HIS A 315 -14.25 -18.11 1.60
C HIS A 315 -13.69 -17.66 0.25
N ARG A 316 -13.55 -18.58 -0.70
CA ARG A 316 -13.07 -18.26 -2.05
C ARG A 316 -13.98 -17.27 -2.76
N ARG A 317 -15.29 -17.53 -2.78
CA ARG A 317 -16.28 -16.64 -3.43
C ARG A 317 -16.31 -15.26 -2.80
N LEU A 318 -16.25 -15.19 -1.46
CA LEU A 318 -16.25 -13.91 -0.75
C LEU A 318 -14.97 -13.12 -0.98
N VAL A 319 -13.80 -13.76 -1.04
CA VAL A 319 -12.55 -13.10 -1.42
C VAL A 319 -12.63 -12.54 -2.83
N ILE A 320 -13.14 -13.31 -3.80
CA ILE A 320 -13.33 -12.84 -5.18
C ILE A 320 -14.30 -11.65 -5.22
N ALA A 321 -15.44 -11.75 -4.54
CA ALA A 321 -16.41 -10.65 -4.44
C ALA A 321 -15.78 -9.39 -3.83
N ALA A 322 -14.94 -9.55 -2.80
CA ALA A 322 -14.23 -8.44 -2.17
C ALA A 322 -13.21 -7.79 -3.12
N LEU A 323 -12.45 -8.59 -3.89
CA LEU A 323 -11.53 -8.07 -4.91
C LEU A 323 -12.25 -7.28 -6.01
N ILE A 324 -13.41 -7.77 -6.45
CA ILE A 324 -14.28 -7.05 -7.40
C ILE A 324 -14.77 -5.75 -6.77
N GLY A 325 -15.28 -5.78 -5.54
CA GLY A 325 -15.80 -4.60 -4.84
C GLY A 325 -14.74 -3.51 -4.63
N VAL A 326 -13.54 -3.90 -4.18
CA VAL A 326 -12.41 -2.96 -4.03
C VAL A 326 -12.02 -2.40 -5.39
N SER A 327 -11.92 -3.23 -6.44
CA SER A 327 -11.57 -2.75 -7.78
C SER A 327 -12.64 -1.81 -8.36
N LEU A 328 -13.92 -2.08 -8.12
CA LEU A 328 -15.02 -1.20 -8.53
C LEU A 328 -14.95 0.16 -7.83
N ALA A 329 -14.60 0.21 -6.55
CA ALA A 329 -14.41 1.48 -5.84
C ALA A 329 -13.29 2.33 -6.48
N TYR A 330 -12.20 1.72 -6.94
CA TYR A 330 -11.17 2.41 -7.70
C TYR A 330 -11.65 2.83 -9.09
N LEU A 331 -12.47 2.04 -9.79
CA LEU A 331 -13.08 2.46 -11.07
C LEU A 331 -13.95 3.71 -10.91
N VAL A 332 -14.76 3.77 -9.84
CA VAL A 332 -15.53 4.97 -9.48
C VAL A 332 -14.57 6.15 -9.24
N MET A 333 -13.47 5.93 -8.53
CA MET A 333 -12.45 6.95 -8.30
C MET A 333 -11.81 7.45 -9.60
N PHE A 334 -11.47 6.57 -10.55
CA PHE A 334 -10.95 6.94 -11.88
C PHE A 334 -11.96 7.77 -12.69
N ALA A 335 -13.26 7.50 -12.54
CA ALA A 335 -14.32 8.26 -13.20
C ALA A 335 -14.54 9.65 -12.59
N MET A 336 -14.12 9.86 -11.33
CA MET A 336 -14.38 11.08 -10.57
C MET A 336 -13.16 11.98 -10.38
N VAL A 337 -11.94 11.42 -10.37
CA VAL A 337 -10.71 12.16 -10.02
C VAL A 337 -9.53 11.77 -10.93
N PHE A 338 -8.85 12.77 -11.50
CA PHE A 338 -7.84 12.64 -12.58
C PHE A 338 -6.46 12.07 -12.21
N ASP A 339 -6.15 11.80 -10.93
CA ASP A 339 -4.82 11.35 -10.47
C ASP A 339 -4.57 9.83 -10.71
N TYR A 340 -4.63 9.39 -11.97
CA TYR A 340 -4.70 7.97 -12.30
C TYR A 340 -3.47 7.16 -11.85
N SER A 341 -2.27 7.73 -11.96
CA SER A 341 -1.04 7.06 -11.54
C SER A 341 -1.00 6.82 -10.02
N ARG A 342 -1.57 7.75 -9.24
CA ARG A 342 -1.73 7.63 -7.80
C ARG A 342 -2.77 6.56 -7.43
N TRP A 343 -3.91 6.55 -8.13
CA TRP A 343 -5.00 5.60 -7.85
C TRP A 343 -4.63 4.17 -8.21
N ILE A 344 -4.00 3.93 -9.36
CA ILE A 344 -3.57 2.58 -9.73
C ILE A 344 -2.52 2.01 -8.78
N SER A 345 -1.62 2.87 -8.27
CA SER A 345 -0.62 2.48 -7.30
C SER A 345 -1.26 2.05 -5.99
N ASN A 346 -2.20 2.85 -5.47
CA ASN A 346 -2.93 2.50 -4.26
C ASN A 346 -3.80 1.25 -4.45
N TRP A 347 -4.42 1.06 -5.62
CA TRP A 347 -5.14 -0.16 -5.94
C TRP A 347 -4.23 -1.39 -5.84
N ALA A 348 -3.03 -1.33 -6.43
CA ALA A 348 -2.06 -2.42 -6.34
C ALA A 348 -1.61 -2.68 -4.88
N VAL A 349 -1.41 -1.63 -4.07
CA VAL A 349 -1.13 -1.76 -2.64
C VAL A 349 -2.28 -2.45 -1.91
N CYS A 350 -3.53 -2.07 -2.18
CA CYS A 350 -4.71 -2.75 -1.63
C CYS A 350 -4.73 -4.25 -1.99
N MET A 351 -4.41 -4.60 -3.25
CA MET A 351 -4.31 -6.01 -3.65
C MET A 351 -3.22 -6.76 -2.87
N VAL A 352 -2.06 -6.13 -2.63
CA VAL A 352 -0.98 -6.71 -1.79
C VAL A 352 -1.46 -6.92 -0.35
N LEU A 353 -2.18 -5.95 0.24
CA LEU A 353 -2.71 -6.08 1.59
C LEU A 353 -3.76 -7.20 1.71
N ILE A 354 -4.65 -7.33 0.72
CA ILE A 354 -5.64 -8.42 0.67
C ILE A 354 -4.93 -9.76 0.48
N LEU A 355 -3.86 -9.83 -0.31
CA LEU A 355 -3.04 -11.03 -0.44
C LEU A 355 -2.52 -11.52 0.92
N HIS A 356 -2.09 -10.61 1.82
CA HIS A 356 -1.73 -10.98 3.19
C HIS A 356 -2.93 -11.54 3.96
N ALA A 357 -4.09 -10.87 3.90
CA ALA A 357 -5.30 -11.32 4.57
C ALA A 357 -5.72 -12.73 4.11
N VAL A 358 -5.69 -12.99 2.80
CA VAL A 358 -6.06 -14.28 2.20
C VAL A 358 -5.11 -15.38 2.62
N LYS A 359 -3.79 -15.12 2.70
CA LYS A 359 -2.81 -16.11 3.16
C LYS A 359 -3.06 -16.61 4.59
N MET A 360 -3.76 -15.81 5.41
CA MET A 360 -4.09 -16.12 6.80
C MET A 360 -5.36 -16.96 6.95
N LEU A 361 -6.11 -17.20 5.88
CA LEU A 361 -7.25 -18.12 5.90
C LEU A 361 -6.77 -19.59 5.81
N PRO A 362 -7.58 -20.54 6.31
CA PRO A 362 -7.30 -21.96 6.15
C PRO A 362 -7.23 -22.38 4.67
N ALA A 363 -6.19 -23.12 4.31
CA ALA A 363 -5.95 -23.64 2.97
C ALA A 363 -6.04 -25.18 2.96
N LYS A 364 -6.59 -25.75 1.87
CA LYS A 364 -6.61 -27.19 1.60
C LYS A 364 -5.22 -27.75 1.32
N GLN A 365 -4.38 -26.93 0.69
CA GLN A 365 -3.02 -27.27 0.27
C GLN A 365 -2.15 -26.02 0.29
N GLU A 366 -0.83 -26.20 0.34
CA GLU A 366 0.09 -25.08 0.18
C GLU A 366 0.06 -24.56 -1.27
N ALA A 367 -0.05 -23.24 -1.43
CA ALA A 367 0.05 -22.62 -2.75
C ALA A 367 1.51 -22.66 -3.24
N PRO A 368 1.76 -22.98 -4.52
CA PRO A 368 3.11 -22.99 -5.05
C PRO A 368 3.73 -21.59 -4.98
N MET A 369 4.95 -21.51 -4.45
CA MET A 369 5.71 -20.26 -4.37
C MET A 369 6.15 -19.79 -5.76
N ILE A 370 6.46 -18.49 -5.87
CA ILE A 370 7.06 -17.93 -7.09
C ILE A 370 8.42 -18.63 -7.33
N PRO A 371 8.64 -19.25 -8.51
CA PRO A 371 9.88 -19.97 -8.80
C PRO A 371 11.12 -19.07 -8.74
N ILE A 372 12.17 -19.54 -8.06
CA ILE A 372 13.43 -18.77 -7.86
C ILE A 372 14.29 -18.77 -9.12
N GLU A 373 14.27 -19.88 -9.86
CA GLU A 373 15.18 -20.15 -10.99
C GLU A 373 14.50 -19.97 -12.36
N ASP A 374 13.26 -19.48 -12.39
CA ASP A 374 12.57 -19.20 -13.65
C ASP A 374 13.10 -17.91 -14.30
N ARG A 375 13.70 -18.07 -15.49
CA ARG A 375 14.31 -16.96 -16.24
C ARG A 375 13.32 -15.83 -16.52
N LYS A 376 12.06 -16.13 -16.84
CA LYS A 376 11.04 -15.10 -17.14
C LYS A 376 10.71 -14.29 -15.89
N THR A 377 10.51 -14.97 -14.78
CA THR A 377 10.27 -14.35 -13.46
C THR A 377 11.45 -13.48 -13.03
N ASN A 378 12.69 -13.93 -13.24
CA ASN A 378 13.89 -13.15 -12.93
C ASN A 378 13.97 -11.85 -13.78
N ILE A 379 13.65 -11.92 -15.07
CA ILE A 379 13.60 -10.73 -15.95
C ILE A 379 12.52 -9.76 -15.49
N PHE A 380 11.31 -10.25 -15.18
CA PHE A 380 10.23 -9.38 -14.69
C PHE A 380 10.60 -8.71 -13.37
N GLY A 381 11.20 -9.45 -12.44
CA GLY A 381 11.69 -8.90 -11.18
C GLY A 381 12.76 -7.82 -11.37
N LEU A 382 13.68 -8.02 -12.32
CA LEU A 382 14.70 -7.02 -12.67
C LEU A 382 14.06 -5.74 -13.23
N VAL A 383 13.16 -5.85 -14.21
CA VAL A 383 12.50 -4.69 -14.83
C VAL A 383 11.72 -3.89 -13.79
N ILE A 384 10.88 -4.56 -12.98
CA ILE A 384 10.10 -3.92 -11.91
C ILE A 384 10.99 -3.24 -10.86
N THR A 385 12.12 -3.87 -10.55
CA THR A 385 13.10 -3.32 -9.60
C THR A 385 13.68 -2.01 -10.11
N LEU A 386 14.10 -1.96 -11.37
CA LEU A 386 14.73 -0.78 -11.98
C LEU A 386 13.76 0.41 -12.17
N ILE A 387 12.46 0.14 -12.24
CA ILE A 387 11.45 1.19 -12.35
C ILE A 387 11.30 1.92 -11.01
N PRO A 388 11.54 3.25 -10.95
CA PRO A 388 11.65 3.96 -9.68
C PRO A 388 10.33 4.29 -9.01
N ARG A 389 9.22 4.44 -9.74
CA ARG A 389 7.89 4.83 -9.21
C ARG A 389 6.81 4.57 -10.24
N VAL A 390 5.56 4.91 -9.94
CA VAL A 390 4.49 5.08 -10.95
C VAL A 390 4.11 6.53 -11.21
N GLY A 391 4.29 7.41 -10.22
CA GLY A 391 4.05 8.84 -10.37
C GLY A 391 2.73 9.29 -9.74
N ILE A 392 2.32 10.53 -10.03
CA ILE A 392 1.15 11.19 -9.41
C ILE A 392 0.06 11.38 -10.46
N VAL A 393 0.34 12.23 -11.46
CA VAL A 393 -0.58 12.46 -12.59
C VAL A 393 -0.22 11.54 -13.76
N ARG A 394 1.04 11.57 -14.21
CA ARG A 394 1.53 10.77 -15.33
C ARG A 394 2.48 9.64 -14.88
N PRO A 395 2.52 8.52 -15.62
CA PRO A 395 3.62 7.59 -15.55
C PRO A 395 4.95 8.29 -15.88
N PHE A 396 6.01 7.72 -15.34
CA PHE A 396 7.38 8.24 -15.24
C PHE A 396 8.14 8.13 -16.55
#